data_AF-A0A1C7FJ68-F1
#
_entry.id   AF-A0A1C7FJ68-F1
#
_cell.length_a   1.000
_cell.length_b   1.000
_cell.length_c   1.000
_cell.angle_alpha   90.00
_cell.angle_beta   90.00
_cell.angle_gamma   90.00
#
_symmetry.space_group_name_H-M   'P 1'
#
loop_
_entity.id
_entity.type
_entity.pdbx_description
1 polymer ?
#
loop_
_entity_poly.entity_id
_entity_poly.type
_entity_poly.pdbx_seq_one_letter_code
_entity_poly.pdbx_strand_id
1 'polypeptide(L)'
;MVILGQKADRRGAQYQEERDCLFEQLVAIGQGAPCPIEAATTMNVSPVNRRPFRFEMVRPDTTQLEQAFQTHQGLWPSLTMQFNPLQRQQVPRPLKRLSPWHLSLSLAAGQIAGKVVSNDGLRTLLVKGGTQKVQRTMTSIDEHQTITTKIDQFQPLIRAIDLTPGEDFGRIVIIQ
;
A
#
# COMPACT_ATOMS: atom_id res chain seq x y z
N MET A 1 9.48 1.21 20.08
CA MET A 1 10.07 -0.03 19.52
C MET A 1 9.71 -0.08 18.05
N VAL A 2 10.67 0.08 17.14
CA VAL A 2 10.44 0.03 15.69
C VAL A 2 10.93 -1.32 15.22
N ILE A 3 10.03 -2.18 14.75
CA ILE A 3 10.38 -3.45 14.11
C ILE A 3 10.60 -3.14 12.62
N LEU A 4 11.83 -3.27 12.15
CA LEU A 4 12.20 -3.04 10.75
C LEU A 4 12.21 -4.39 10.02
N GLY A 5 11.25 -4.58 9.11
CA GLY A 5 11.23 -5.74 8.22
C GLY A 5 12.07 -5.49 6.97
N GLN A 6 12.94 -6.44 6.62
CA GLN A 6 13.68 -6.41 5.36
C GLN A 6 12.78 -6.97 4.24
N LYS A 7 12.44 -6.15 3.24
CA LYS A 7 11.73 -6.63 2.05
C LYS A 7 12.73 -7.16 1.04
N ALA A 8 13.00 -8.46 1.08
CA ALA A 8 13.78 -9.13 0.04
C ALA A 8 12.92 -9.31 -1.23
N ASP A 9 13.40 -8.85 -2.39
CA ASP A 9 12.71 -9.07 -3.67
C ASP A 9 12.96 -10.50 -4.18
N ARG A 10 12.11 -11.44 -3.74
CA ARG A 10 12.20 -12.87 -4.09
C ARG A 10 11.32 -13.27 -5.30
N ARG A 11 11.23 -12.41 -6.32
CA ARG A 11 10.34 -12.64 -7.48
C ARG A 11 10.94 -13.49 -8.61
N GLY A 12 12.23 -13.77 -8.59
CA GLY A 12 12.88 -14.61 -9.60
C GLY A 12 12.45 -16.08 -9.53
N ALA A 13 12.54 -16.80 -10.65
CA ALA A 13 12.23 -18.23 -10.73
C ALA A 13 13.03 -19.08 -9.72
N GLN A 14 14.24 -18.64 -9.38
CA GLN A 14 15.10 -19.22 -8.36
C GLN A 14 14.51 -19.25 -6.94
N TYR A 15 13.45 -18.47 -6.66
CA TYR A 15 12.77 -18.43 -5.36
C TYR A 15 11.36 -19.02 -5.41
N GLN A 16 10.98 -19.68 -6.50
CA GLN A 16 9.61 -20.17 -6.69
C GLN A 16 9.28 -21.30 -5.71
N GLU A 17 10.18 -22.26 -5.55
CA GLU A 17 10.02 -23.38 -4.61
C GLU A 17 9.91 -22.90 -3.15
N GLU A 18 10.75 -21.95 -2.74
CA GLU A 18 10.68 -21.36 -1.39
C GLU A 18 9.34 -20.65 -1.14
N ARG A 19 8.82 -19.96 -2.16
CA ARG A 19 7.54 -19.24 -2.06
C ARG A 19 6.36 -20.21 -1.96
N ASP A 20 6.38 -21.28 -2.73
CA ASP A 20 5.31 -22.28 -2.72
C ASP A 20 5.28 -23.01 -1.37
N CYS A 21 6.46 -23.39 -0.85
CA CYS A 21 6.59 -23.97 0.49
C CYS A 21 6.10 -23.02 1.60
N LEU A 22 6.53 -21.75 1.58
CA LEU A 22 6.10 -20.75 2.56
C LEU A 22 4.58 -20.49 2.47
N PHE A 23 4.03 -20.45 1.26
CA PHE A 23 2.60 -20.25 1.04
C PHE A 23 1.78 -21.39 1.67
N GLU A 24 2.14 -22.65 1.40
CA GLU A 24 1.48 -23.82 2.00
C GLU A 24 1.56 -23.79 3.52
N GLN A 25 2.72 -23.43 4.08
CA GLN A 25 2.91 -23.28 5.52
C GLN A 25 1.99 -22.21 6.13
N LEU A 26 1.90 -21.04 5.49
CA LEU A 26 1.03 -19.95 5.94
C LEU A 26 -0.46 -20.31 5.83
N VAL A 27 -0.85 -21.04 4.78
CA VAL A 27 -2.22 -21.54 4.61
C VAL A 27 -2.58 -22.54 5.71
N ALA A 28 -1.70 -23.49 6.01
CA ALA A 28 -1.90 -24.45 7.09
C ALA A 28 -2.05 -23.76 8.45
N ILE A 29 -1.21 -22.76 8.75
CA ILE A 29 -1.33 -21.95 9.98
C ILE A 29 -2.68 -21.22 10.02
N GLY A 30 -3.10 -20.62 8.90
CA GLY A 30 -4.40 -19.96 8.78
C GLY A 30 -5.60 -20.90 8.97
N GLN A 31 -5.42 -22.21 8.76
CA GLN A 31 -6.42 -23.26 8.97
C GLN A 31 -6.34 -23.90 10.37
N GLY A 32 -5.48 -23.40 11.25
CA GLY A 32 -5.37 -23.85 12.65
C GLY A 32 -4.19 -24.76 12.95
N ALA A 33 -3.27 -24.98 12.00
CA ALA A 33 -2.00 -25.61 12.31
C ALA A 33 -1.19 -24.73 13.28
N PRO A 34 -0.42 -25.33 14.21
CA PRO A 34 0.40 -24.57 15.14
C PRO A 34 1.42 -23.73 14.37
N CYS A 35 1.42 -22.42 14.63
CA CYS A 35 2.46 -21.54 14.11
C CYS A 35 3.80 -22.00 14.71
N PRO A 36 4.84 -22.26 13.89
CA PRO A 36 6.17 -22.44 14.40
C PRO A 36 6.61 -21.10 14.98
N ILE A 37 6.39 -20.93 16.28
CA ILE A 37 6.99 -19.85 17.04
C ILE A 37 8.48 -20.18 17.01
N GLU A 38 9.23 -19.53 16.13
CA GLU A 38 10.68 -19.53 16.22
C GLU A 38 11.02 -19.19 17.66
N ALA A 39 11.79 -20.08 18.31
CA ALA A 39 12.23 -19.88 19.68
C ALA A 39 12.76 -18.45 19.79
N ALA A 40 12.24 -17.69 20.76
CA ALA A 40 12.51 -16.27 20.92
C ALA A 40 14.00 -16.02 20.66
N THR A 41 14.32 -15.37 19.54
CA THR A 41 15.70 -15.04 19.23
C THR A 41 16.20 -14.27 20.42
N THR A 42 17.25 -14.77 21.09
CA THR A 42 17.80 -14.11 22.27
C THR A 42 18.29 -12.75 21.82
N MET A 43 17.47 -11.73 22.06
CA MET A 43 17.81 -10.35 21.80
C MET A 43 18.94 -10.01 22.76
N ASN A 44 20.17 -9.97 22.25
CA ASN A 44 21.31 -9.47 23.01
C ASN A 44 21.12 -7.96 23.18
N VAL A 45 20.40 -7.58 24.24
CA VAL A 45 20.34 -6.20 24.69
C VAL A 45 21.71 -5.90 25.31
N SER A 46 22.43 -4.94 24.72
CA SER A 46 23.65 -4.45 25.35
C SER A 46 23.31 -3.96 26.76
N PRO A 47 24.03 -4.42 27.80
CA PRO A 47 23.72 -4.05 29.17
C PRO A 47 23.75 -2.52 29.32
N VAL A 48 22.78 -1.99 30.06
CA VAL A 48 22.70 -0.55 30.33
C VAL A 48 24.00 -0.13 31.03
N ASN A 49 24.77 0.74 30.38
CA ASN A 49 26.00 1.27 30.93
C ASN A 49 25.66 2.20 32.12
N ARG A 50 25.86 1.72 33.35
CA ARG A 50 25.59 2.46 34.60
C ARG A 50 26.62 3.55 34.91
N ARG A 51 27.62 3.78 34.03
CA ARG A 51 28.57 4.87 34.20
C ARG A 51 27.83 6.22 34.13
N PRO A 52 28.21 7.20 34.96
CA PRO A 52 27.65 8.55 34.87
C PRO A 52 27.83 9.08 33.44
N PHE A 53 26.79 9.74 32.93
CA PHE A 53 26.78 10.29 31.58
C PHE A 53 27.94 11.29 31.44
N ARG A 54 28.94 10.97 30.61
CA ARG A 54 30.09 11.83 30.34
C ARG A 54 29.97 12.37 28.92
N PHE A 55 29.97 13.68 28.77
CA PHE A 55 30.12 14.31 27.47
C PHE A 55 31.61 14.36 27.12
N GLU A 56 32.00 13.62 26.09
CA GLU A 56 33.36 13.64 25.56
C GLU A 56 33.32 14.17 24.13
N MET A 57 34.12 15.19 23.86
CA MET A 57 34.38 15.61 22.48
C MET A 57 35.48 14.71 21.92
N VAL A 58 35.08 13.70 21.16
CA VAL A 58 35.99 12.90 20.35
C VAL A 58 36.05 13.54 18.95
N ARG A 59 37.25 13.88 18.48
CA ARG A 59 37.50 14.27 17.09
C ARG A 59 38.14 13.07 16.38
N PRO A 60 37.34 12.21 15.72
CA PRO A 60 37.88 11.06 15.03
C PRO A 60 38.77 11.53 13.87
N ASP A 61 39.91 10.87 13.69
CA ASP A 61 40.69 11.03 12.47
C ASP A 61 40.04 10.29 11.29
N THR A 62 40.53 10.53 10.08
CA THR A 62 39.99 9.95 8.85
C THR A 62 40.03 8.42 8.83
N THR A 63 41.09 7.83 9.39
CA THR A 63 41.29 6.37 9.43
C THR A 63 40.39 5.70 10.45
N GLN A 64 40.21 6.32 11.63
CA GLN A 64 39.27 5.88 12.66
C GLN A 64 37.84 5.92 12.16
N LEU A 65 37.49 6.96 11.39
CA LEU A 65 36.18 7.08 10.79
C LEU A 65 35.94 5.97 9.76
N GLU A 66 36.89 5.72 8.86
CA GLU A 66 36.79 4.67 7.84
C GLU A 66 36.66 3.27 8.47
N GLN A 67 37.44 2.99 9.52
CA GLN A 67 37.35 1.72 10.25
C GLN A 67 35.98 1.54 10.94
N ALA A 68 35.41 2.61 11.49
CA ALA A 68 34.06 2.58 12.06
C ALA A 68 32.98 2.33 10.99
N PHE A 69 33.11 2.94 9.80
CA PHE A 69 32.22 2.68 8.67
C PHE A 69 32.29 1.23 8.20
N GLN A 70 33.49 0.66 8.09
CA GLN A 70 33.66 -0.75 7.70
C GLN A 70 33.10 -1.72 8.74
N THR A 71 33.30 -1.41 10.02
CA THR A 71 32.88 -2.29 11.13
C THR A 71 31.36 -2.31 11.31
N HIS A 72 30.71 -1.16 11.17
CA HIS A 72 29.29 -1.02 11.54
C HIS A 72 28.35 -0.85 10.35
N GLN A 73 28.86 -0.48 9.15
CA GLN A 73 28.13 -0.07 7.94
C GLN A 73 27.02 1.00 8.14
N GLY A 74 26.66 1.33 9.38
CA GLY A 74 25.56 2.20 9.76
C GLY A 74 24.21 1.69 9.25
N LEU A 75 23.22 2.59 9.29
CA LEU A 75 21.93 2.37 8.64
C LEU A 75 21.96 2.79 7.15
N TRP A 76 23.16 3.09 6.61
CA TRP A 76 23.35 3.58 5.24
C TRP A 76 22.78 2.65 4.17
N PRO A 77 22.89 1.31 4.26
CA PRO A 77 22.24 0.41 3.29
C PRO A 77 20.72 0.50 3.29
N SER A 78 20.13 0.91 4.42
CA SER A 78 18.67 1.09 4.58
C SER A 78 18.21 2.53 4.33
N LEU A 79 19.13 3.46 4.06
CA LEU A 79 18.83 4.88 3.86
C LEU A 79 17.80 5.07 2.75
N THR A 80 17.99 4.39 1.61
CA THR A 80 17.06 4.45 0.49
C THR A 80 15.68 3.95 0.87
N MET A 81 15.57 2.88 1.68
CA MET A 81 14.28 2.38 2.14
C MET A 81 13.56 3.38 3.07
N GLN A 82 14.32 4.09 3.91
CA GLN A 82 13.78 4.99 4.92
C GLN A 82 13.45 6.38 4.37
N PHE A 83 14.25 6.87 3.42
CA PHE A 83 14.24 8.25 2.94
C PHE A 83 13.87 8.40 1.47
N ASN A 84 13.46 7.34 0.76
CA ASN A 84 12.97 7.48 -0.61
C ASN A 84 11.44 7.77 -0.64
N PRO A 85 11.00 9.04 -0.77
CA PRO A 85 9.58 9.37 -0.91
C PRO A 85 8.98 8.87 -2.23
N LEU A 86 9.79 8.60 -3.26
CA LEU A 86 9.30 8.14 -4.57
C LEU A 86 8.69 6.73 -4.50
N GLN A 87 9.12 5.90 -3.54
CA GLN A 87 8.48 4.60 -3.29
C GLN A 87 7.16 4.70 -2.52
N ARG A 88 6.92 5.80 -1.78
CA ARG A 88 5.67 6.03 -1.02
C ARG A 88 4.54 6.60 -1.86
N GLN A 89 4.81 7.08 -3.07
CA GLN A 89 3.79 7.65 -3.96
C GLN A 89 2.92 6.61 -4.66
N GLN A 90 3.31 5.33 -4.62
CA GLN A 90 2.45 4.26 -5.12
C GLN A 90 1.57 3.76 -3.99
N VAL A 91 0.25 3.97 -4.12
CA VAL A 91 -0.76 3.25 -3.32
C VAL A 91 -0.35 1.77 -3.32
N PRO A 92 -0.11 1.16 -2.14
CA PRO A 92 0.39 -0.20 -2.08
C PRO A 92 -0.57 -1.13 -2.81
N ARG A 93 -0.08 -1.77 -3.87
CA ARG A 93 -0.88 -2.73 -4.63
C ARG A 93 -1.36 -3.84 -3.68
N PRO A 94 -2.63 -4.27 -3.77
CA PRO A 94 -3.13 -5.37 -2.94
C PRO A 94 -2.22 -6.60 -3.04
N LEU A 95 -1.85 -7.19 -1.91
CA LEU A 95 -1.03 -8.41 -1.87
C LEU A 95 -1.75 -9.63 -2.45
N LYS A 96 -3.10 -9.58 -2.49
CA LYS A 96 -3.98 -10.59 -3.07
C LYS A 96 -4.98 -9.91 -4.00
N ARG A 97 -5.46 -10.64 -5.00
CA ARG A 97 -6.55 -10.20 -5.86
C ARG A 97 -7.77 -9.84 -5.00
N LEU A 98 -8.29 -8.62 -5.17
CA LEU A 98 -9.50 -8.16 -4.48
C LEU A 98 -10.72 -8.96 -4.98
N SER A 99 -11.68 -9.20 -4.08
CA SER A 99 -12.99 -9.70 -4.49
C SER A 99 -13.71 -8.65 -5.34
N PRO A 100 -14.70 -9.06 -6.18
CA PRO A 100 -15.45 -8.11 -7.01
C PRO A 100 -16.04 -6.94 -6.22
N TRP A 101 -16.56 -7.21 -5.01
CA TRP A 101 -17.07 -6.17 -4.12
C TRP A 101 -16.01 -5.12 -3.77
N HIS A 102 -14.84 -5.54 -3.28
CA HIS A 102 -13.77 -4.61 -2.92
C HIS A 102 -13.20 -3.87 -4.14
N LEU A 103 -13.17 -4.54 -5.29
CA LEU A 103 -12.76 -3.91 -6.54
C LEU A 103 -13.72 -2.78 -6.93
N SER A 104 -15.03 -3.07 -6.96
CA SER A 104 -16.06 -2.07 -7.26
C SER A 104 -16.05 -0.91 -6.26
N LEU A 105 -15.93 -1.20 -4.97
CA LEU A 105 -15.84 -0.17 -3.94
C LEU A 105 -14.58 0.70 -4.09
N SER A 106 -13.42 0.09 -4.32
CA SER A 106 -12.16 0.81 -4.49
C SER A 106 -12.18 1.66 -5.77
N LEU A 107 -12.87 1.17 -6.82
CA LEU A 107 -13.06 1.91 -8.06
C LEU A 107 -14.01 3.09 -7.82
N ALA A 108 -15.16 2.88 -7.20
CA ALA A 108 -16.08 3.94 -6.84
C ALA A 108 -15.42 5.03 -5.96
N ALA A 109 -14.50 4.64 -5.07
CA ALA A 109 -13.73 5.56 -4.23
C ALA A 109 -12.56 6.26 -4.96
N GLY A 110 -12.26 5.91 -6.20
CA GLY A 110 -11.14 6.45 -6.97
C GLY A 110 -9.75 5.97 -6.54
N GLN A 111 -9.68 4.90 -5.73
CA GLN A 111 -8.42 4.31 -5.26
C GLN A 111 -7.73 3.44 -6.31
N ILE A 112 -8.51 2.89 -7.25
CA ILE A 112 -7.99 2.08 -8.34
C ILE A 112 -8.38 2.67 -9.69
N ALA A 113 -7.48 2.48 -10.66
CA ALA A 113 -7.69 2.76 -12.07
C ALA A 113 -6.93 1.70 -12.86
N GLY A 114 -7.34 1.43 -14.10
CA GLY A 114 -6.64 0.45 -14.91
C GLY A 114 -7.36 0.08 -16.20
N LYS A 115 -6.66 -0.72 -16.99
CA LYS A 115 -7.19 -1.32 -18.22
C LYS A 115 -8.07 -2.51 -17.86
N VAL A 116 -9.30 -2.52 -18.36
CA VAL A 116 -10.20 -3.67 -18.29
C VAL A 116 -10.51 -4.15 -19.70
N VAL A 117 -10.62 -5.46 -19.86
CA VAL A 117 -10.98 -6.12 -21.11
C VAL A 117 -12.29 -6.86 -20.85
N SER A 118 -13.24 -6.76 -21.77
CA SER A 118 -14.50 -7.50 -21.70
C SER A 118 -14.25 -9.01 -21.75
N ASN A 119 -15.20 -9.80 -21.23
CA ASN A 119 -15.07 -11.26 -21.18
C ASN A 119 -14.93 -11.90 -22.57
N ASP A 120 -15.50 -11.28 -23.60
CA ASP A 120 -15.39 -11.69 -25.01
C ASP A 120 -14.09 -11.19 -25.69
N GLY A 121 -13.28 -10.38 -24.99
CA GLY A 121 -12.04 -9.81 -25.53
C GLY A 121 -12.22 -8.69 -26.55
N LEU A 122 -13.45 -8.37 -26.94
CA LEU A 122 -13.75 -7.45 -28.04
C LEU A 122 -13.62 -5.99 -27.65
N ARG A 123 -13.72 -5.67 -26.35
CA ARG A 123 -13.71 -4.30 -25.86
C ARG A 123 -12.65 -4.10 -24.80
N THR A 124 -11.83 -3.08 -24.98
CA THR A 124 -10.81 -2.68 -24.01
C THR A 124 -11.08 -1.27 -23.55
N LEU A 125 -11.22 -1.08 -22.23
CA LEU A 125 -11.47 0.23 -21.63
C LEU A 125 -10.34 0.59 -20.67
N LEU A 126 -9.90 1.85 -20.67
CA LEU A 126 -9.10 2.42 -19.59
C LEU A 126 -10.03 3.11 -18.60
N VAL A 127 -10.21 2.53 -17.42
CA VAL A 127 -11.19 2.97 -16.42
C VAL A 127 -10.49 3.73 -15.30
N LYS A 128 -11.08 4.86 -14.92
CA LYS A 128 -10.71 5.66 -13.75
C LYS A 128 -11.95 5.87 -12.88
N GLY A 129 -11.84 5.39 -11.65
CA GLY A 129 -12.79 5.66 -10.59
C GLY A 129 -12.69 7.08 -10.04
N GLY A 130 -13.75 7.56 -9.42
CA GLY A 130 -13.78 8.87 -8.77
C GLY A 130 -15.08 9.13 -8.03
N THR A 131 -15.10 10.22 -7.27
CA THR A 131 -16.30 10.71 -6.60
C THR A 131 -16.61 12.12 -7.07
N GLN A 132 -17.88 12.45 -7.17
CA GLN A 132 -18.35 13.81 -7.43
C GLN A 132 -19.17 14.31 -6.24
N LYS A 133 -18.94 15.56 -5.85
CA LYS A 133 -19.73 16.24 -4.83
C LYS A 133 -21.01 16.78 -5.47
N VAL A 134 -22.15 16.40 -4.92
CA VAL A 134 -23.49 16.83 -5.33
C VAL A 134 -24.20 17.38 -4.10
N GLN A 135 -24.98 18.45 -4.25
CA GLN A 135 -25.78 19.00 -3.15
C GLN A 135 -27.20 18.45 -3.22
N ARG A 136 -27.67 17.81 -2.15
CA ARG A 136 -29.06 17.38 -1.98
C ARG A 136 -29.77 18.36 -1.05
N THR A 137 -30.86 18.96 -1.50
CA THR A 137 -31.71 19.82 -0.67
C THR A 137 -32.92 19.02 -0.21
N MET A 138 -33.16 18.98 1.10
CA MET A 138 -34.36 18.41 1.69
C MET A 138 -35.14 19.53 2.38
N THR A 139 -36.38 19.73 1.97
CA THR A 139 -37.28 20.71 2.58
C THR A 139 -38.35 19.94 3.33
N SER A 140 -38.38 20.11 4.66
CA SER A 140 -39.47 19.63 5.50
C SER A 140 -40.36 20.81 5.84
N ILE A 141 -41.66 20.65 5.63
CA ILE A 141 -42.68 21.63 6.00
C ILE A 141 -43.35 21.10 7.26
N ASP A 142 -43.24 21.85 8.34
CA ASP A 142 -43.99 21.62 9.57
C ASP A 142 -45.05 22.73 9.71
N GLU A 143 -46.10 22.52 10.51
CA GLU A 143 -47.30 23.40 10.57
C GLU A 143 -46.99 24.90 10.80
N HIS A 144 -45.80 25.23 11.32
CA HIS A 144 -45.36 26.60 11.62
C HIS A 144 -44.02 27.00 11.01
N GLN A 145 -43.31 26.10 10.32
CA GLN A 145 -41.98 26.42 9.78
C GLN A 145 -41.58 25.53 8.60
N THR A 146 -40.89 26.14 7.62
CA THR A 146 -40.23 25.42 6.52
C THR A 146 -38.75 25.30 6.81
N ILE A 147 -38.27 24.09 7.08
CA ILE A 147 -36.85 23.80 7.30
C ILE A 147 -36.25 23.29 5.99
N THR A 148 -35.30 24.04 5.44
CA THR A 148 -34.54 23.63 4.25
C THR A 148 -33.11 23.24 4.66
N THR A 149 -32.80 21.96 4.54
CA THR A 149 -31.47 21.40 4.83
C THR A 149 -30.74 21.08 3.54
N LYS A 150 -29.55 21.65 3.36
CA LYS A 150 -28.65 21.33 2.24
C LYS A 150 -27.58 20.37 2.72
N ILE A 151 -27.48 19.21 2.10
CA ILE A 151 -26.54 18.14 2.46
C ILE A 151 -25.59 17.91 1.29
N ASP A 152 -24.30 17.94 1.57
CA ASP A 152 -23.28 17.53 0.62
C ASP A 152 -23.26 15.99 0.51
N GLN A 153 -23.48 15.48 -0.71
CA GLN A 153 -23.49 14.06 -1.04
C GLN A 153 -22.35 13.74 -2.02
N PHE A 154 -21.50 12.78 -1.69
CA PHE A 154 -20.48 12.27 -2.61
C PHE A 154 -21.01 11.06 -3.36
N GLN A 155 -21.20 11.19 -4.67
CA GLN A 155 -21.68 10.12 -5.54
C GLN A 155 -20.51 9.51 -6.32
N PRO A 156 -20.45 8.19 -6.50
CA PRO A 156 -19.50 7.55 -7.39
C PRO A 156 -19.62 8.08 -8.82
N LEU A 157 -18.48 8.31 -9.48
CA LEU A 157 -18.40 8.66 -10.89
C LEU A 157 -17.24 7.90 -11.52
N ILE A 158 -17.57 6.86 -12.28
CA ILE A 158 -16.58 6.04 -12.98
C ILE A 158 -16.54 6.49 -14.43
N ARG A 159 -15.35 6.85 -14.91
CA ARG A 159 -15.12 7.23 -16.31
C ARG A 159 -14.23 6.22 -16.99
N ALA A 160 -14.46 5.97 -18.26
CA ALA A 160 -13.63 5.10 -19.06
C ALA A 160 -13.31 5.75 -20.41
N ILE A 161 -12.13 5.44 -20.96
CA ILE A 161 -11.77 5.74 -22.34
C ILE A 161 -11.77 4.42 -23.09
N ASP A 162 -12.47 4.36 -24.23
CA ASP A 162 -12.43 3.19 -25.09
C ASP A 162 -11.09 3.13 -25.82
N LEU A 163 -10.37 2.02 -25.64
CA LEU A 163 -9.09 1.73 -26.27
C LEU A 163 -9.23 0.65 -27.36
N THR A 164 -10.46 0.25 -27.68
CA THR A 164 -10.73 -0.72 -28.73
C THR A 164 -10.41 -0.10 -30.08
N PRO A 165 -9.56 -0.74 -30.92
CA PRO A 165 -9.29 -0.23 -32.28
C PRO A 165 -10.58 -0.18 -33.09
N GLY A 166 -10.88 0.97 -33.69
CA GLY A 166 -12.10 1.17 -34.48
C GLY A 166 -12.64 2.58 -34.33
N GLU A 167 -13.92 2.76 -34.68
CA GLU A 167 -14.57 4.06 -34.69
C GLU A 167 -14.76 4.66 -33.30
N ASP A 168 -14.95 3.83 -32.28
CA ASP A 168 -15.13 4.27 -30.89
C ASP A 168 -13.80 4.54 -30.15
N PHE A 169 -12.63 4.37 -30.80
CA PHE A 169 -11.34 4.57 -30.14
C PHE A 169 -11.22 6.02 -29.61
N GLY A 170 -10.88 6.13 -28.32
CA GLY A 170 -10.78 7.41 -27.61
C GLY A 170 -12.10 7.95 -27.04
N ARG A 171 -13.24 7.28 -27.30
CA ARG A 171 -14.55 7.69 -26.79
C ARG A 171 -14.60 7.60 -25.26
N ILE A 172 -15.14 8.62 -24.63
CA ILE A 172 -15.36 8.64 -23.18
C ILE A 172 -16.71 8.01 -22.85
N VAL A 173 -16.70 7.05 -21.92
CA VAL A 173 -17.89 6.38 -21.38
C VAL A 173 -18.00 6.70 -19.89
N ILE A 174 -19.22 6.96 -19.42
CA ILE A 174 -19.52 7.17 -18.01
C ILE A 174 -20.28 5.94 -17.51
N ILE A 175 -19.82 5.34 -16.43
CA ILE A 175 -20.43 4.18 -15.78
C ILE A 175 -21.03 4.69 -14.47
N GLN A 176 -22.35 4.55 -14.33
CA GLN A 176 -23.13 4.96 -13.15
C GLN A 176 -23.57 3.73 -12.35
#